data_AF-A0A432YG69-F1
#
_entry.id   AF-A0A432YG69-F1
#
_cell.length_a   1.000
_cell.length_b   1.000
_cell.length_c   1.000
_cell.angle_alpha   90.00
_cell.angle_beta   90.00
_cell.angle_gamma   90.00
#
_symmetry.space_group_name_H-M   'P 1'
#
loop_
_entity.id
_entity.type
_entity.pdbx_description
1 polymer ?
#
loop_
_entity_poly.entity_id
_entity_poly.type
_entity_poly.pdbx_seq_one_letter_code
_entity_poly.pdbx_strand_id
1 'polypeptide(L)'
;MMMLVASMTIVAGCKPPSEAPESTSEQPMVRYSNTKVCEFAQELAGLPTNPVNTAELRYLNEQWRDLNRTEGMFRNSEADDSRAILSALNIALAHETAGLLQQVIAVTAEAYEQIEGLRAYASDPENMKVPDSITRTLVNKLEECCLNQLNGNATALVREKKNSPLYNIGTSAYFINRDVNQILRNELTLTDYEARVAKASAALPPLSAPTKTISTAPTWAQCRSAE
;
A
#
# COMPACT_ATOMS: atom_id res chain seq x y z
N MET A 1 -88.42 6.87 -56.50
CA MET A 1 -88.01 5.82 -57.46
C MET A 1 -86.67 6.22 -58.03
N MET A 2 -85.58 5.76 -57.41
CA MET A 2 -84.21 5.96 -57.91
C MET A 2 -83.47 4.66 -57.62
N MET A 3 -83.09 3.98 -58.71
CA MET A 3 -82.37 2.71 -58.73
C MET A 3 -80.88 2.97 -58.99
N LEU A 4 -80.04 2.13 -58.37
CA LEU A 4 -78.70 1.68 -58.81
C LEU A 4 -77.61 2.77 -58.90
N VAL A 5 -76.34 2.55 -58.51
CA VAL A 5 -75.45 1.44 -58.87
C VAL A 5 -74.37 1.30 -57.79
N ALA A 6 -74.06 0.05 -57.44
CA ALA A 6 -72.91 -0.35 -56.65
C ALA A 6 -71.61 -0.23 -57.45
N SER A 7 -70.52 0.25 -56.83
CA SER A 7 -69.16 0.01 -57.31
C SER A 7 -68.18 0.04 -56.15
N MET A 8 -67.81 -1.16 -55.70
CA MET A 8 -66.58 -1.40 -54.94
C MET A 8 -65.37 -1.11 -55.83
N THR A 9 -64.46 -0.28 -55.35
CA THR A 9 -63.04 -0.38 -55.70
C THR A 9 -62.23 -0.29 -54.41
N ILE A 10 -61.64 -1.43 -54.05
CA ILE A 10 -60.61 -1.55 -53.02
C ILE A 10 -59.31 -1.21 -53.73
N VAL A 11 -58.66 -0.10 -53.35
CA VAL A 11 -57.26 0.15 -53.72
C VAL A 11 -56.41 0.11 -52.46
N ALA A 12 -55.42 -0.75 -52.54
CA ALA A 12 -54.44 -1.10 -51.55
C ALA A 12 -53.67 0.10 -50.97
N GLY A 13 -53.50 0.08 -49.65
CA GLY A 13 -52.23 0.24 -48.96
C GLY A 13 -51.35 1.44 -49.28
N CYS A 14 -51.51 2.52 -48.49
CA CYS A 14 -50.39 3.39 -48.12
C CYS A 14 -50.19 3.29 -46.60
N LYS A 15 -49.31 2.40 -46.17
CA LYS A 15 -48.72 2.47 -44.83
C LYS A 15 -47.57 3.49 -44.94
N PRO A 16 -47.50 4.54 -44.11
CA PRO A 16 -46.30 5.37 -44.09
C PRO A 16 -45.09 4.49 -43.71
N PRO A 17 -43.90 4.77 -44.24
CA PRO A 17 -42.71 4.07 -43.81
C PRO A 17 -42.56 4.32 -42.31
N SER A 18 -42.73 3.27 -41.52
CA SER A 18 -42.22 3.24 -40.15
C SER A 18 -40.71 3.23 -40.31
N GLU A 19 -40.08 4.40 -40.26
CA GLU A 19 -38.67 4.49 -39.93
C GLU A 19 -38.50 3.74 -38.61
N ALA A 20 -37.89 2.55 -38.69
CA ALA A 20 -37.35 1.91 -37.52
C ALA A 20 -36.40 2.93 -36.89
N PRO A 21 -36.44 3.15 -35.56
CA PRO A 21 -35.41 3.97 -34.94
C PRO A 21 -34.08 3.32 -35.33
N GLU A 22 -33.24 4.08 -36.05
CA GLU A 22 -31.85 3.73 -36.21
C GLU A 22 -31.31 3.56 -34.80
N SER A 23 -31.18 2.30 -34.39
CA SER A 23 -30.38 1.91 -33.25
C SER A 23 -28.96 2.27 -33.64
N THR A 24 -28.57 3.54 -33.45
CA THR A 24 -27.19 3.90 -33.20
C THR A 24 -26.78 3.10 -31.97
N SER A 25 -26.25 1.91 -32.25
CA SER A 25 -25.34 1.21 -31.36
C SER A 25 -24.16 2.17 -31.17
N GLU A 26 -24.30 3.14 -30.28
CA GLU A 26 -23.15 3.77 -29.64
C GLU A 26 -22.40 2.62 -28.98
N GLN A 27 -21.39 2.11 -29.69
CA GLN A 27 -20.43 1.22 -29.06
C GLN A 27 -19.94 1.95 -27.81
N PRO A 28 -19.98 1.31 -26.63
CA PRO A 28 -19.57 1.97 -25.40
C PRO A 28 -18.17 2.55 -25.63
N MET A 29 -18.05 3.88 -25.56
CA MET A 29 -16.78 4.56 -25.80
C MET A 29 -15.77 4.04 -24.77
N VAL A 30 -14.89 3.13 -25.20
CA VAL A 30 -13.87 2.55 -24.34
C VAL A 30 -12.89 3.66 -23.97
N ARG A 31 -12.96 4.12 -22.73
CA ARG A 31 -12.01 5.09 -22.19
C ARG A 31 -10.81 4.31 -21.68
N TYR A 32 -9.64 4.54 -22.26
CA TYR A 32 -8.42 3.92 -21.79
C TYR A 32 -7.88 4.61 -20.52
N SER A 33 -7.19 3.85 -19.68
CA SER A 33 -6.41 4.37 -18.55
C SER A 33 -5.30 5.29 -19.03
N ASN A 34 -4.77 6.13 -18.13
CA ASN A 34 -3.56 6.88 -18.39
C ASN A 34 -2.37 5.93 -18.66
N THR A 35 -1.47 6.30 -19.58
CA THR A 35 -0.28 5.50 -19.92
C THR A 35 0.54 5.11 -18.69
N LYS A 36 0.76 6.03 -17.74
CA LYS A 36 1.52 5.73 -16.52
C LYS A 36 0.80 4.78 -15.57
N VAL A 37 -0.54 4.81 -15.57
CA VAL A 37 -1.35 3.84 -14.81
C VAL A 37 -1.21 2.44 -15.44
N CYS A 38 -1.12 2.38 -16.77
CA CYS A 38 -0.87 1.14 -17.48
C CYS A 38 0.53 0.57 -17.27
N GLU A 39 1.56 1.42 -17.27
CA GLU A 39 2.93 1.04 -16.90
C GLU A 39 2.95 0.46 -15.49
N PHE A 40 2.39 1.18 -14.51
CA PHE A 40 2.26 0.70 -13.14
C PHE A 40 1.48 -0.62 -13.04
N ALA A 41 0.40 -0.79 -13.80
CA ALA A 41 -0.37 -2.03 -13.82
C ALA A 41 0.44 -3.22 -14.37
N GLN A 42 1.26 -2.99 -15.39
CA GLN A 42 2.15 -4.01 -15.94
C GLN A 42 3.29 -4.36 -14.98
N GLU A 43 3.90 -3.37 -14.33
CA GLU A 43 4.93 -3.60 -13.32
C GLU A 43 4.38 -4.36 -12.10
N LEU A 44 3.18 -4.00 -11.63
CA LEU A 44 2.50 -4.72 -10.55
C LEU A 44 2.18 -6.17 -10.94
N ALA A 45 1.77 -6.41 -12.19
CA ALA A 45 1.53 -7.76 -12.70
C ALA A 45 2.80 -8.60 -12.81
N GLY A 46 3.94 -7.96 -13.08
CA GLY A 46 5.25 -8.58 -13.18
C GLY A 46 5.92 -8.89 -11.83
N LEU A 47 5.40 -8.36 -10.72
CA LEU A 47 5.97 -8.57 -9.39
C LEU A 47 6.01 -10.06 -9.02
N PRO A 48 7.18 -10.64 -8.70
CA PRO A 48 7.26 -11.98 -8.14
C PRO A 48 6.51 -12.03 -6.81
N THR A 49 5.52 -12.91 -6.68
CA THR A 49 4.64 -13.01 -5.50
C THR A 49 4.95 -14.19 -4.58
N ASN A 50 5.88 -15.08 -4.94
CA ASN A 50 6.24 -16.28 -4.17
C ASN A 50 7.76 -16.53 -4.17
N PRO A 51 8.53 -15.96 -3.22
CA PRO A 51 8.09 -14.95 -2.24
C PRO A 51 7.89 -13.57 -2.89
N VAL A 52 7.15 -12.69 -2.21
CA VAL A 52 6.97 -11.30 -2.63
C VAL A 52 8.31 -10.56 -2.56
N ASN A 53 8.75 -9.96 -3.66
CA ASN A 53 9.91 -9.08 -3.66
C ASN A 53 9.57 -7.74 -2.97
N THR A 54 9.96 -7.58 -1.70
CA THR A 54 9.64 -6.40 -0.89
C THR A 54 10.32 -5.12 -1.38
N ALA A 55 11.48 -5.22 -2.03
CA ALA A 55 12.17 -4.06 -2.60
C ALA A 55 11.40 -3.47 -3.80
N GLU A 56 10.97 -4.33 -4.72
CA GLU A 56 10.10 -3.93 -5.85
C GLU A 56 8.74 -3.46 -5.35
N LEU A 57 8.17 -4.14 -4.34
CA LEU A 57 6.90 -3.73 -3.74
C LEU A 57 6.98 -2.32 -3.11
N ARG A 58 8.08 -1.95 -2.46
CA ARG A 58 8.28 -0.56 -1.98
C ARG A 58 8.19 0.44 -3.11
N TYR A 59 8.90 0.16 -4.20
CA TYR A 59 8.89 1.01 -5.38
C TYR A 59 7.49 1.16 -5.99
N LEU A 60 6.73 0.07 -6.10
CA LEU A 60 5.34 0.09 -6.57
C LEU A 60 4.41 0.90 -5.65
N ASN A 61 4.60 0.85 -4.33
CA ASN A 61 3.85 1.69 -3.39
C ASN A 61 4.17 3.18 -3.57
N GLU A 62 5.42 3.53 -3.87
CA GLU A 62 5.83 4.91 -4.15
C GLU A 62 5.26 5.42 -5.47
N GLN A 63 5.34 4.61 -6.53
CA GLN A 63 4.71 4.92 -7.81
C GLN A 63 3.20 5.14 -7.65
N TRP A 64 2.50 4.22 -6.97
CA TRP A 64 1.06 4.36 -6.72
C TRP A 64 0.75 5.66 -5.98
N ARG A 65 1.56 6.02 -4.97
CA ARG A 65 1.40 7.27 -4.23
C ARG A 65 1.53 8.50 -5.14
N ASP A 66 2.50 8.49 -6.04
CA ASP A 66 2.76 9.63 -6.91
C ASP A 66 1.68 9.76 -8.00
N LEU A 67 1.17 8.63 -8.52
CA LEU A 67 -0.01 8.59 -9.37
C LEU A 67 -1.26 9.11 -8.64
N ASN A 68 -1.52 8.64 -7.42
CA ASN A 68 -2.72 9.00 -6.65
C ASN A 68 -2.72 10.46 -6.16
N ARG A 69 -1.56 11.11 -6.07
CA ARG A 69 -1.45 12.55 -5.76
C ARG A 69 -1.77 13.44 -6.95
N THR A 70 -1.65 12.92 -8.16
CA THR A 70 -1.82 13.69 -9.38
C THR A 70 -3.28 13.61 -9.82
N GLU A 71 -3.95 14.77 -9.85
CA GLU A 71 -5.38 14.85 -10.17
C GLU A 71 -5.67 14.25 -11.56
N GLY A 72 -6.68 13.38 -11.62
CA GLY A 72 -7.15 12.77 -12.86
C GLY A 72 -6.24 11.66 -13.43
N MET A 73 -5.19 11.22 -12.71
CA MET A 73 -4.37 10.08 -13.18
C MET A 73 -5.13 8.75 -13.11
N PHE A 74 -5.63 8.40 -11.93
CA PHE A 74 -6.51 7.25 -11.76
C PHE A 74 -7.95 7.63 -12.09
N ARG A 75 -8.66 6.70 -12.72
CA ARG A 75 -10.12 6.70 -12.72
C ARG A 75 -10.63 6.21 -11.37
N ASN A 76 -11.87 6.59 -11.03
CA ASN A 76 -12.43 6.42 -9.68
C ASN A 76 -12.23 5.02 -9.07
N SER A 77 -12.39 3.93 -9.84
CA SER A 77 -12.20 2.57 -9.32
C SER A 77 -10.76 2.06 -9.39
N GLU A 78 -9.92 2.59 -10.28
CA GLU A 78 -8.55 2.09 -10.51
C GLU A 78 -7.68 2.29 -9.28
N ALA A 79 -7.81 3.45 -8.62
CA ALA A 79 -7.06 3.75 -7.41
C ALA A 79 -7.42 2.75 -6.30
N ASP A 80 -8.71 2.49 -6.10
CA ASP A 80 -9.20 1.59 -5.04
C ASP A 80 -8.82 0.12 -5.32
N ASP A 81 -9.01 -0.35 -6.56
CA ASP A 81 -8.69 -1.73 -6.96
C ASP A 81 -7.19 -2.00 -6.84
N SER A 82 -6.35 -1.12 -7.40
CA SER A 82 -4.90 -1.25 -7.30
C SER A 82 -4.40 -1.12 -5.86
N ARG A 83 -5.04 -0.26 -5.06
CA ARG A 83 -4.71 -0.12 -3.64
C ARG A 83 -5.01 -1.38 -2.86
N ALA A 84 -6.12 -2.05 -3.14
CA ALA A 84 -6.47 -3.31 -2.50
C ALA A 84 -5.44 -4.41 -2.80
N ILE A 85 -4.94 -4.48 -4.05
CA ILE A 85 -3.86 -5.40 -4.42
C ILE A 85 -2.59 -5.08 -3.61
N LEU A 86 -2.16 -3.82 -3.59
CA LEU A 86 -0.99 -3.39 -2.83
C LEU A 86 -1.14 -3.65 -1.32
N SER A 87 -2.31 -3.37 -0.73
CA SER A 87 -2.57 -3.63 0.70
C SER A 87 -2.35 -5.09 1.07
N ALA A 88 -2.71 -6.01 0.20
CA ALA A 88 -2.50 -7.42 0.48
C ALA A 88 -1.06 -7.88 0.27
N LEU A 89 -0.38 -7.35 -0.76
CA LEU A 89 1.06 -7.58 -0.94
C LEU A 89 1.87 -6.97 0.21
N ASN A 90 1.42 -5.84 0.77
CA ASN A 90 2.02 -5.16 1.91
C ASN A 90 2.00 -6.00 3.21
N ILE A 91 1.31 -7.14 3.25
CA ILE A 91 1.49 -8.13 4.32
C ILE A 91 2.95 -8.59 4.36
N ALA A 92 3.55 -8.91 3.20
CA ALA A 92 4.96 -9.30 3.15
C ALA A 92 5.89 -8.18 3.63
N LEU A 93 5.59 -6.94 3.23
CA LEU A 93 6.31 -5.74 3.66
C LEU A 93 6.21 -5.51 5.17
N ALA A 94 5.04 -5.75 5.76
CA ALA A 94 4.79 -5.64 7.19
C ALA A 94 5.61 -6.67 8.00
N HIS A 95 5.73 -7.90 7.49
CA HIS A 95 6.58 -8.94 8.11
C HIS A 95 8.07 -8.62 8.00
N GLU A 96 8.54 -8.15 6.85
CA GLU A 96 9.92 -7.64 6.72
C GLU A 96 10.18 -6.51 7.73
N THR A 97 9.24 -5.57 7.84
CA THR A 97 9.30 -4.45 8.80
C THR A 97 9.38 -4.94 10.24
N ALA A 98 8.58 -5.95 10.62
CA ALA A 98 8.66 -6.55 11.94
C ALA A 98 10.04 -7.17 12.21
N GLY A 99 10.61 -7.88 11.23
CA GLY A 99 11.97 -8.43 11.32
C GLY A 99 13.05 -7.36 11.47
N LEU A 100 12.94 -6.25 10.73
CA LEU A 100 13.85 -5.12 10.84
C LEU A 100 13.73 -4.40 12.20
N LEU A 101 12.51 -4.26 12.75
CA LEU A 101 12.30 -3.71 14.09
C LEU A 101 12.95 -4.59 15.17
N GLN A 102 12.96 -5.91 15.01
CA GLN A 102 13.69 -6.80 15.92
C GLN A 102 15.21 -6.57 15.86
N GLN A 103 15.77 -6.28 14.68
CA GLN A 103 17.18 -5.91 14.56
C GLN A 103 17.46 -4.56 15.24
N VAL A 104 16.57 -3.57 15.11
CA VAL A 104 16.70 -2.30 15.84
C VAL A 104 16.69 -2.53 17.34
N ILE A 105 15.78 -3.38 17.84
CA ILE A 105 15.71 -3.74 19.26
C ILE A 105 17.05 -4.32 19.72
N ALA A 106 17.61 -5.30 19.00
CA ALA A 106 18.88 -5.91 19.35
C ALA A 106 20.03 -4.89 19.39
N VAL A 107 20.14 -4.04 18.38
CA VAL A 107 21.17 -2.97 18.33
C VAL A 107 20.96 -1.96 19.47
N THR A 108 19.71 -1.61 19.77
CA THR A 108 19.37 -0.69 20.85
C THR A 108 19.67 -1.31 22.22
N ALA A 109 19.46 -2.61 22.39
CA ALA A 109 19.80 -3.34 23.61
C ALA A 109 21.29 -3.26 23.93
N GLU A 110 22.16 -3.45 22.93
CA GLU A 110 23.62 -3.32 23.12
C GLU A 110 24.03 -1.92 23.59
N ALA A 111 23.38 -0.87 23.08
CA ALA A 111 23.61 0.50 23.52
C ALA A 111 23.04 0.76 24.92
N TYR A 112 21.85 0.21 25.20
CA TYR A 112 21.17 0.30 26.48
C TYR A 112 22.02 -0.31 27.61
N GLU A 113 22.57 -1.51 27.41
CA GLU A 113 23.44 -2.16 28.40
C GLU A 113 24.69 -1.32 28.73
N GLN A 114 25.32 -0.70 27.74
CA GLN A 114 26.45 0.20 27.96
C GLN A 114 26.04 1.42 28.80
N ILE A 115 24.85 1.97 28.56
CA ILE A 115 24.33 3.12 29.30
C ILE A 115 24.00 2.73 30.74
N GLU A 116 23.35 1.59 30.96
CA GLU A 116 23.04 1.09 32.31
C GLU A 116 24.32 0.82 33.12
N GLY A 117 25.36 0.28 32.47
CA GLY A 117 26.67 0.10 33.10
C GLY A 117 27.30 1.42 33.56
N LEU A 118 27.09 2.52 32.84
CA LEU A 118 27.53 3.85 33.24
C LEU A 118 26.63 4.46 34.34
N ARG A 119 25.31 4.29 34.22
CA ARG A 119 24.32 4.76 35.19
C ARG A 119 24.57 4.20 36.59
N ALA A 120 25.03 2.95 36.68
CA ALA A 120 25.37 2.31 37.95
C ALA A 120 26.44 3.06 38.79
N TYR A 121 27.26 3.89 38.16
CA TYR A 121 28.31 4.68 38.81
C TYR A 121 28.05 6.19 38.77
N ALA A 122 26.92 6.62 38.22
CA ALA A 122 26.56 8.03 38.13
C ALA A 122 26.01 8.56 39.47
N SER A 123 26.32 9.81 39.79
CA SER A 123 25.74 10.49 40.97
C SER A 123 24.24 10.79 40.79
N ASP A 124 23.78 10.92 39.55
CA ASP A 124 22.38 11.07 39.17
C ASP A 124 22.09 10.16 37.95
N PRO A 125 21.75 8.88 38.18
CA PRO A 125 21.55 7.90 37.12
C PRO A 125 20.37 8.23 36.19
N GLU A 126 19.31 8.85 36.73
CA GLU A 126 18.08 9.12 35.99
C GLU A 126 18.28 10.24 34.96
N ASN A 127 19.09 11.25 35.28
CA ASN A 127 19.37 12.38 34.40
C ASN A 127 20.75 12.30 33.73
N MET A 128 21.44 11.16 33.84
CA MET A 128 22.75 10.98 33.23
C MET A 128 22.67 11.16 31.71
N LYS A 129 23.40 12.14 31.18
CA LYS A 129 23.52 12.34 29.73
C LYS A 129 24.20 11.12 29.11
N VAL A 130 23.58 10.55 28.08
CA VAL A 130 24.20 9.49 27.27
C VAL A 130 25.44 10.04 26.54
N PRO A 131 26.60 9.37 26.63
CA PRO A 131 27.79 9.77 25.90
C PRO A 131 27.58 9.78 24.38
N ASP A 132 28.04 10.85 23.72
CA ASP A 132 27.89 11.03 22.27
C ASP A 132 28.52 9.88 21.47
N SER A 133 29.55 9.21 22.01
CA SER A 133 30.19 8.03 21.39
C SER A 133 29.24 6.83 21.29
N ILE A 134 28.41 6.59 22.31
CA ILE A 134 27.41 5.51 22.31
C ILE A 134 26.30 5.87 21.31
N THR A 135 25.79 7.11 21.35
CA THR A 135 24.77 7.57 20.41
C THR A 135 25.23 7.43 18.95
N ARG A 136 26.46 7.87 18.64
CA ARG A 136 27.02 7.73 17.29
C ARG A 136 27.16 6.28 16.85
N THR A 137 27.65 5.41 17.74
CA THR A 137 27.81 3.99 17.43
C THR A 137 26.46 3.32 17.15
N LEU A 138 25.44 3.65 17.96
CA LEU A 138 24.07 3.19 17.76
C LEU A 138 23.53 3.64 16.41
N VAL A 139 23.59 4.94 16.10
CA VAL A 139 23.10 5.48 14.83
C VAL A 139 23.76 4.79 13.64
N ASN A 140 25.09 4.64 13.65
CA ASN A 140 25.81 3.95 12.57
C ASN A 140 25.33 2.51 12.37
N LYS A 141 25.18 1.74 13.46
CA LYS A 141 24.67 0.36 13.39
C LYS A 141 23.23 0.31 12.86
N LEU A 142 22.39 1.27 13.25
CA LEU A 142 21.01 1.35 12.78
C LEU A 142 20.94 1.70 11.29
N GLU A 143 21.79 2.61 10.82
CA GLU A 143 21.92 2.97 9.40
C GLU A 143 22.41 1.79 8.55
N GLU A 144 23.37 1.02 9.06
CA GLU A 144 23.93 -0.16 8.39
C GLU A 144 22.95 -1.34 8.32
N CYS A 145 22.17 -1.59 9.38
CA CYS A 145 21.24 -2.73 9.39
C CYS A 145 19.95 -2.46 8.61
N CYS A 146 19.27 -1.34 8.91
CA CYS A 146 17.82 -1.40 8.85
C CYS A 146 17.07 -0.08 8.69
N LEU A 147 17.64 1.09 9.02
CA LEU A 147 16.91 2.36 8.93
C LEU A 147 16.43 2.70 7.51
N ASN A 148 17.25 2.47 6.49
CA ASN A 148 16.88 2.76 5.10
C ASN A 148 15.65 1.95 4.66
N GLN A 149 15.65 0.65 4.96
CA GLN A 149 14.53 -0.24 4.62
C GLN A 149 13.30 0.07 5.48
N LEU A 150 13.47 0.30 6.78
CA LEU A 150 12.37 0.68 7.69
C LEU A 150 11.66 1.95 7.22
N ASN A 151 12.41 2.99 6.85
CA ASN A 151 11.84 4.25 6.38
C ASN A 151 10.98 4.06 5.12
N GLY A 152 11.49 3.32 4.14
CA GLY A 152 10.73 3.01 2.91
C GLY A 152 9.47 2.19 3.21
N ASN A 153 9.58 1.15 4.03
CA ASN A 153 8.46 0.30 4.41
C ASN A 153 7.40 1.08 5.19
N ALA A 154 7.82 1.90 6.15
CA ALA A 154 6.94 2.70 6.99
C ALA A 154 6.01 3.58 6.15
N THR A 155 6.54 4.27 5.12
CA THR A 155 5.73 5.14 4.26
C THR A 155 4.63 4.44 3.48
N ALA A 156 4.82 3.17 3.12
CA ALA A 156 3.78 2.35 2.51
C ALA A 156 2.73 1.93 3.56
N LEU A 157 3.19 1.45 4.72
CA LEU A 157 2.34 0.85 5.74
C LEU A 157 1.49 1.85 6.53
N VAL A 158 1.96 3.08 6.77
CA VAL A 158 1.16 4.12 7.46
C VAL A 158 -0.03 4.64 6.62
N ARG A 159 -0.14 4.21 5.36
CA ARG A 159 -1.28 4.51 4.47
C ARG A 159 -2.33 3.42 4.50
N GLU A 160 -2.09 2.32 5.20
CA GLU A 160 -3.11 1.31 5.43
C GLU A 160 -4.21 1.88 6.34
N LYS A 161 -5.34 1.18 6.40
CA LYS A 161 -6.45 1.58 7.27
C LYS A 161 -5.95 1.83 8.69
N LYS A 162 -6.27 3.00 9.25
CA LYS A 162 -5.86 3.40 10.60
C LYS A 162 -6.22 2.30 11.61
N ASN A 163 -5.28 2.01 12.51
CA ASN A 163 -5.35 0.94 13.52
C ASN A 163 -5.37 -0.49 12.97
N SER A 164 -5.25 -0.71 11.65
CA SER A 164 -5.01 -2.06 11.12
C SER A 164 -3.66 -2.60 11.58
N PRO A 165 -3.45 -3.93 11.60
CA PRO A 165 -2.16 -4.51 11.95
C PRO A 165 -0.99 -3.95 11.12
N LEU A 166 -1.18 -3.77 9.80
CA LEU A 166 -0.17 -3.21 8.91
C LEU A 166 0.13 -1.73 9.26
N TYR A 167 -0.91 -0.93 9.54
CA TYR A 167 -0.73 0.45 9.99
C TYR A 167 0.05 0.52 11.31
N ASN A 168 -0.23 -0.38 12.25
CA ASN A 168 0.39 -0.37 13.57
C ASN A 168 1.89 -0.69 13.48
N ILE A 169 2.28 -1.72 12.71
CA ILE A 169 3.72 -2.01 12.51
C ILE A 169 4.41 -0.89 11.71
N GLY A 170 3.72 -0.31 10.71
CA GLY A 170 4.21 0.84 9.96
C GLY A 170 4.44 2.07 10.84
N THR A 171 3.57 2.29 11.83
CA THR A 171 3.72 3.38 12.80
C THR A 171 4.94 3.20 13.70
N SER A 172 5.19 1.98 14.18
CA SER A 172 6.40 1.67 14.96
C SER A 172 7.67 1.93 14.15
N ALA A 173 7.69 1.54 12.87
CA ALA A 173 8.81 1.83 11.97
C ALA A 173 8.95 3.33 11.67
N TYR A 174 7.84 4.03 11.43
CA TYR A 174 7.83 5.47 11.13
C TYR A 174 8.41 6.32 12.27
N PHE A 175 8.17 5.92 13.52
CA PHE A 175 8.64 6.64 14.71
C PHE A 175 9.90 6.05 15.34
N ILE A 176 10.66 5.22 14.62
CA ILE A 176 11.82 4.52 15.16
C ILE A 176 12.85 5.46 15.80
N ASN A 177 13.17 6.56 15.15
CA ASN A 177 14.13 7.54 15.67
C ASN A 177 13.63 8.22 16.96
N ARG A 178 12.32 8.45 17.09
CA ARG A 178 11.74 8.98 18.33
C ARG A 178 11.89 7.94 19.44
N ASP A 179 11.44 6.72 19.19
CA ASP A 179 11.34 5.67 20.20
C ASP A 179 12.73 5.26 20.71
N VAL A 180 13.72 5.10 19.81
CA VAL A 180 15.12 4.84 20.19
C VAL A 180 15.67 5.97 21.06
N ASN A 181 15.44 7.24 20.70
CA ASN A 181 15.91 8.35 21.52
C ASN A 181 15.23 8.42 22.89
N GLN A 182 13.94 8.06 22.99
CA GLN A 182 13.24 7.95 24.27
C GLN A 182 13.85 6.86 25.15
N ILE A 183 14.27 5.73 24.57
CA ILE A 183 14.98 4.67 25.29
C ILE A 183 16.31 5.17 25.87
N LEU A 184 17.11 5.86 25.05
CA LEU A 184 18.38 6.43 25.51
C LEU A 184 18.20 7.43 26.66
N ARG A 185 17.10 8.18 26.64
CA ARG A 185 16.76 9.21 27.65
C ARG A 185 16.00 8.67 28.86
N ASN A 186 15.80 7.35 28.97
CA ASN A 186 15.01 6.73 30.03
C ASN A 186 13.53 7.19 30.07
N GLU A 187 13.00 7.70 28.94
CA GLU A 187 11.60 8.10 28.79
C GLU A 187 10.70 6.93 28.34
N LEU A 188 11.31 5.87 27.81
CA LEU A 188 10.68 4.64 27.36
C LEU A 188 11.59 3.47 27.75
N THR A 189 11.06 2.44 28.41
CA THR A 189 11.89 1.26 28.71
C THR A 189 12.05 0.39 27.46
N LEU A 190 13.20 -0.29 27.34
CA LEU A 190 13.43 -1.24 26.24
C LEU A 190 12.38 -2.34 26.22
N THR A 191 12.02 -2.89 27.40
CA THR A 191 10.99 -3.93 27.54
C THR A 191 9.61 -3.46 27.09
N ASP A 192 9.22 -2.22 27.40
CA ASP A 192 7.94 -1.66 26.92
C ASP A 192 7.96 -1.52 25.40
N TYR A 193 9.08 -1.10 24.83
CA TYR A 193 9.24 -1.00 23.38
C TYR A 193 9.15 -2.38 22.70
N GLU A 194 9.87 -3.37 23.21
CA GLU A 194 9.81 -4.77 22.78
C GLU A 194 8.37 -5.31 22.82
N ALA A 195 7.66 -5.10 23.93
CA ALA A 195 6.28 -5.54 24.08
C ALA A 195 5.35 -4.88 23.06
N ARG A 196 5.55 -3.59 22.76
CA ARG A 196 4.78 -2.87 21.72
C ARG A 196 5.02 -3.46 20.34
N VAL A 197 6.28 -3.70 19.97
CA VAL A 197 6.65 -4.29 18.67
C VAL A 197 6.16 -5.74 18.57
N ALA A 198 6.31 -6.54 19.63
CA ALA A 198 5.85 -7.92 19.67
C ALA A 198 4.32 -7.99 19.53
N LYS A 199 3.58 -7.13 20.25
CA LYS A 199 2.11 -7.05 20.13
C LYS A 199 1.68 -6.66 18.72
N ALA A 200 2.33 -5.68 18.10
CA ALA A 200 2.03 -5.28 16.72
C ALA A 200 2.33 -6.40 15.72
N SER A 201 3.48 -7.08 15.89
CA SER A 201 3.91 -8.18 15.03
C SER A 201 2.98 -9.40 15.14
N ALA A 202 2.54 -9.75 16.36
CA ALA A 202 1.61 -10.85 16.60
C ALA A 202 0.20 -10.61 16.01
N ALA A 203 -0.17 -9.34 15.78
CA ALA A 203 -1.43 -8.98 15.14
C ALA A 203 -1.38 -9.07 13.61
N LEU A 204 -0.20 -9.26 13.00
CA LEU A 204 -0.07 -9.33 11.55
C LEU A 204 -0.79 -10.56 10.99
N PRO A 205 -1.50 -10.42 9.86
CA PRO A 205 -1.98 -11.58 9.11
C PRO A 205 -0.80 -12.50 8.77
N PRO A 206 -0.97 -13.83 8.77
CA PRO A 206 0.12 -14.73 8.39
C PRO A 206 0.57 -14.46 6.94
N LEU A 207 1.84 -14.72 6.61
CA LEU A 207 2.36 -14.57 5.25
C LEU A 207 1.59 -15.39 4.19
N SER A 208 0.92 -16.46 4.64
CA SER A 208 0.03 -17.31 3.84
C SER A 208 -1.42 -16.82 3.74
N ALA A 209 -1.79 -15.76 4.48
CA ALA A 209 -3.04 -15.02 4.27
C ALA A 209 -3.06 -14.44 2.85
N PRO A 210 -4.23 -14.16 2.26
CA PRO A 210 -4.63 -14.48 0.88
C PRO A 210 -3.87 -13.80 -0.28
N THR A 211 -2.55 -13.72 -0.26
CA THR A 211 -1.70 -13.40 -1.42
C THR A 211 -1.90 -14.42 -2.54
N LYS A 212 -2.20 -15.68 -2.22
CA LYS A 212 -2.50 -16.74 -3.22
C LYS A 212 -3.80 -16.52 -4.01
N THR A 213 -4.76 -15.74 -3.51
CA THR A 213 -6.04 -15.48 -4.20
C THR A 213 -6.11 -14.10 -4.84
N ILE A 214 -5.07 -13.28 -4.69
CA ILE A 214 -5.07 -11.92 -5.21
C ILE A 214 -4.36 -11.92 -6.55
N SER A 215 -5.16 -11.75 -7.60
CA SER A 215 -4.65 -11.56 -8.95
C SER A 215 -3.94 -10.21 -9.02
N THR A 216 -2.66 -10.23 -9.38
CA THR A 216 -1.91 -9.03 -9.76
C THR A 216 -2.12 -8.66 -11.24
N ALA A 217 -2.95 -9.42 -11.97
CA ALA A 217 -3.20 -9.17 -13.38
C ALA A 217 -3.72 -7.73 -13.60
N PRO A 218 -3.34 -7.07 -14.71
CA PRO A 218 -3.64 -5.65 -14.95
C PRO A 218 -5.11 -5.41 -15.36
N THR A 219 -6.02 -6.33 -15.04
CA THR A 219 -7.44 -6.30 -15.46
C THR A 219 -8.25 -5.14 -14.89
N TRP A 220 -7.73 -4.50 -13.84
CA TRP A 220 -8.32 -3.31 -13.22
C TRP A 220 -7.99 -2.02 -13.99
N ALA A 221 -6.98 -2.03 -14.87
CA ALA A 221 -6.66 -0.94 -15.78
C ALA A 221 -7.08 -1.31 -17.21
N GLN A 222 -7.64 -0.35 -17.97
CA GLN A 222 -7.97 -0.56 -19.37
C GLN A 222 -6.86 0.02 -20.24
N CYS A 223 -5.86 -0.82 -20.52
CA CYS A 223 -4.70 -0.44 -21.30
C CYS A 223 -4.91 -0.71 -22.79
N ARG A 224 -4.34 0.16 -23.64
CA ARG A 224 -4.24 -0.16 -25.06
C ARG A 224 -3.29 -1.34 -25.21
N SER A 225 -3.68 -2.33 -26.02
CA SER A 225 -2.74 -3.35 -26.48
C SER A 225 -1.55 -2.63 -27.13
N ALA A 226 -0.33 -3.02 -26.74
CA ALA A 226 0.88 -2.52 -27.39
C ALA A 226 0.78 -2.84 -28.89
N GLU A 227 0.84 -1.80 -29.73
CA GLU A 227 1.02 -1.94 -31.18
C GLU A 227 2.45 -2.36 -31.49
#